data_AF-A0A0N0D0S6-F1
#
_entry.id   AF-A0A0N0D0S6-F1
#
_cell.length_a   1.000
_cell.length_b   1.000
_cell.length_c   1.000
_cell.angle_alpha   90.00
_cell.angle_beta   90.00
_cell.angle_gamma   90.00
#
_symmetry.space_group_name_H-M   'P 1'
#
loop_
_entity.id
_entity.type
_entity.pdbx_description
1 polymer ?
#
loop_
_entity_poly.entity_id
_entity_poly.type
_entity_poly.pdbx_seq_one_letter_code
_entity_poly.pdbx_strand_id
1 'polypeptide(L)'
;SYPYQAYSLSTTRALSSPVTINSVNIDFNLITGSHIRGRVTNNNNAMLYGVMIYAKSDITGIQSSTITNEVGQYTLSNLAYATDYIVYADSTDYPIQYYSLSDTRADAKAVNLNYGTVNNINFILDKGAVIHGNVRINDSTTSAGQGIMVNISSNSLDTGHTVPTDANGVFEIAGLDAAASD
;
A
#
# COMPACT_ATOMS: atom_id res chain seq x y z
N SER A 1 -1.97 20.67 -14.88
CA SER A 1 -1.14 19.82 -15.76
C SER A 1 -2.01 18.71 -16.33
N TYR A 2 -1.77 18.26 -17.56
CA TYR A 2 -2.51 17.21 -18.25
C TYR A 2 -1.56 16.05 -18.60
N PRO A 3 -2.02 14.80 -18.71
CA PRO A 3 -1.15 13.69 -19.09
C PRO A 3 -0.82 13.81 -20.58
N TYR A 4 0.23 13.11 -21.01
CA TYR A 4 0.46 12.93 -22.45
C TYR A 4 -0.77 12.28 -23.07
N GLN A 5 -1.36 12.96 -24.05
CA GLN A 5 -2.50 12.48 -24.82
C GLN A 5 -2.22 12.75 -26.30
N ALA A 6 -2.37 11.71 -27.12
CA ALA A 6 -2.27 11.77 -28.57
C ALA A 6 -3.58 11.26 -29.18
N TYR A 7 -3.85 11.61 -30.44
CA TYR A 7 -5.07 11.16 -31.11
C TYR A 7 -5.13 9.62 -31.23
N SER A 8 -6.26 8.96 -31.04
CA SER A 8 -7.56 9.45 -30.54
C SER A 8 -7.75 9.09 -29.06
N LEU A 9 -7.03 9.75 -28.15
CA LEU A 9 -6.91 9.46 -26.70
C LEU A 9 -5.90 8.36 -26.32
N SER A 10 -4.85 8.22 -27.11
CA SER A 10 -3.71 7.40 -26.70
C SER A 10 -2.91 8.07 -25.60
N THR A 11 -2.62 7.34 -24.54
CA THR A 11 -1.75 7.81 -23.46
C THR A 11 -0.26 7.55 -23.70
N THR A 12 0.11 6.98 -24.85
CA THR A 12 1.51 6.84 -25.28
C THR A 12 1.67 7.11 -26.77
N ARG A 13 2.87 7.50 -27.20
CA ARG A 13 3.13 7.66 -28.65
C ARG A 13 3.00 6.33 -29.40
N ALA A 14 3.39 5.22 -28.78
CA ALA A 14 3.35 3.90 -29.42
C ALA A 14 1.92 3.42 -29.73
N LEU A 15 0.94 3.86 -28.94
CA LEU A 15 -0.47 3.49 -29.10
C LEU A 15 -1.29 4.56 -29.85
N SER A 16 -0.64 5.63 -30.32
CA SER A 16 -1.34 6.72 -31.03
C SER A 16 -1.79 6.31 -32.43
N SER A 17 -2.96 6.79 -32.83
CA SER A 17 -3.44 6.67 -34.20
C SER A 17 -2.78 7.73 -35.07
N PRO A 18 -2.03 7.34 -36.12
CA PRO A 18 -1.47 8.31 -37.06
C PRO A 18 -2.61 8.98 -37.83
N VAL A 19 -2.46 10.28 -38.08
CA VAL A 19 -3.38 11.04 -38.92
C VAL A 19 -2.68 11.39 -40.23
N THR A 20 -3.41 11.32 -41.34
CA THR A 20 -2.87 11.67 -42.66
C THR A 20 -3.07 13.15 -42.97
N ILE A 21 -2.27 13.67 -43.89
CA ILE A 21 -2.43 15.04 -44.42
C ILE A 21 -3.86 15.22 -44.94
N ASN A 22 -4.48 16.37 -44.65
CA ASN A 22 -5.87 16.72 -44.98
C ASN A 22 -6.96 15.96 -44.21
N SER A 23 -6.63 15.26 -43.11
CA SER A 23 -7.66 14.72 -42.23
C SER A 23 -8.45 15.86 -41.57
N VAL A 24 -9.78 15.75 -41.56
CA VAL A 24 -10.71 16.66 -40.87
C VAL A 24 -11.37 15.94 -39.68
N ASN A 25 -11.97 16.67 -38.74
CA ASN A 25 -12.63 16.13 -37.54
C ASN A 25 -11.69 15.33 -36.61
N ILE A 26 -10.46 15.82 -36.40
CA ILE A 26 -9.48 15.26 -35.45
C ILE A 26 -9.69 15.90 -34.07
N ASP A 27 -10.87 15.67 -33.51
CA ASP A 27 -11.28 16.22 -32.22
C ASP A 27 -10.96 15.22 -31.09
N PHE A 28 -10.49 15.71 -29.94
CA PHE A 28 -10.33 14.89 -28.73
C PHE A 28 -10.42 15.71 -27.45
N ASN A 29 -10.84 15.07 -26.37
CA ASN A 29 -10.98 15.68 -25.05
C ASN A 29 -9.76 15.36 -24.17
N LEU A 30 -9.35 16.31 -23.34
CA LEU A 30 -8.33 16.02 -22.32
C LEU A 30 -8.98 15.35 -21.11
N ILE A 31 -8.46 14.18 -20.72
CA ILE A 31 -8.84 13.55 -19.46
C ILE A 31 -8.15 14.27 -18.30
N THR A 32 -8.91 14.63 -17.27
CA THR A 32 -8.43 15.18 -16.01
C THR A 32 -8.57 14.13 -14.90
N GLY A 33 -7.50 13.90 -14.14
CA GLY A 33 -7.45 12.89 -13.09
C GLY A 33 -7.02 11.51 -13.59
N SER A 34 -6.12 10.90 -12.84
CA SER A 34 -5.66 9.52 -13.02
C SER A 34 -6.01 8.67 -11.81
N HIS A 35 -5.99 7.36 -12.00
CA HIS A 35 -6.30 6.41 -10.95
C HIS A 35 -5.11 5.47 -10.75
N ILE A 36 -4.93 5.00 -9.52
CA ILE A 36 -4.09 3.85 -9.21
C ILE A 36 -5.01 2.73 -8.72
N ARG A 37 -4.93 1.57 -9.36
CA ARG A 37 -5.74 0.40 -9.02
C ARG A 37 -4.88 -0.82 -8.77
N GLY A 38 -5.35 -1.64 -7.84
CA GLY A 38 -4.73 -2.91 -7.55
C GLY A 38 -5.54 -3.72 -6.56
N ARG A 39 -4.90 -4.77 -6.05
CA ARG A 39 -5.42 -5.61 -4.98
C ARG A 39 -4.37 -5.89 -3.93
N VAL A 40 -4.83 -6.26 -2.75
CA VAL A 40 -3.99 -6.69 -1.63
C VAL A 40 -4.34 -8.12 -1.25
N THR A 41 -3.32 -8.96 -1.17
CA THR A 41 -3.42 -10.32 -0.65
C THR A 41 -2.40 -10.54 0.46
N ASN A 42 -2.51 -11.63 1.22
CA ASN A 42 -1.38 -12.14 2.01
C ASN A 42 -0.56 -13.17 1.21
N ASN A 43 0.52 -13.67 1.80
CA ASN A 43 1.39 -14.72 1.22
C ASN A 43 0.66 -16.04 0.87
N ASN A 44 -0.50 -16.30 1.47
CA ASN A 44 -1.34 -17.46 1.18
C ASN A 44 -2.36 -17.18 0.07
N ASN A 45 -2.25 -16.05 -0.62
CA ASN A 45 -3.19 -15.55 -1.64
C ASN A 45 -4.61 -15.24 -1.10
N ALA A 46 -4.79 -15.12 0.22
CA ALA A 46 -6.05 -14.66 0.77
C ALA A 46 -6.22 -13.16 0.51
N MET A 47 -7.40 -12.76 0.03
CA MET A 47 -7.74 -11.35 -0.22
C MET A 47 -7.90 -10.62 1.12
N LEU A 48 -7.31 -9.42 1.23
CA LEU A 48 -7.32 -8.66 2.48
C LEU A 48 -8.29 -7.46 2.40
N TYR A 49 -9.33 -7.51 3.21
CA TYR A 49 -10.29 -6.43 3.41
C TYR A 49 -9.76 -5.40 4.43
N GLY A 50 -10.12 -4.12 4.26
CA GLY A 50 -9.86 -3.11 5.30
C GLY A 50 -8.42 -2.59 5.34
N VAL A 51 -7.58 -2.94 4.37
CA VAL A 51 -6.20 -2.44 4.28
C VAL A 51 -6.21 -1.01 3.75
N MET A 52 -5.53 -0.11 4.46
CA MET A 52 -5.40 1.28 4.04
C MET A 52 -4.29 1.39 3.00
N ILE A 53 -4.59 2.01 1.86
CA ILE A 53 -3.64 2.24 0.77
C ILE A 53 -3.41 3.73 0.63
N TYR A 54 -2.15 4.12 0.60
CA TYR A 54 -1.72 5.50 0.44
C TYR A 54 -0.98 5.68 -0.87
N ALA A 55 -1.10 6.87 -1.48
CA ALA A 55 -0.21 7.33 -2.53
C ALA A 55 0.25 8.76 -2.25
N LYS A 56 1.57 8.98 -2.29
CA LYS A 56 2.22 10.27 -2.02
C LYS A 56 3.12 10.67 -3.19
N SER A 57 3.01 11.91 -3.65
CA SER A 57 3.92 12.50 -4.64
C SER A 57 4.57 13.73 -4.02
N ASP A 58 5.90 13.75 -3.97
CA ASP A 58 6.68 14.87 -3.44
C ASP A 58 6.69 16.03 -4.46
N ILE A 59 6.68 15.74 -5.76
CA ILE A 59 6.62 16.73 -6.85
C ILE A 59 5.35 17.57 -6.75
N THR A 60 4.21 16.95 -6.46
CA THR A 60 2.91 17.64 -6.39
C THR A 60 2.51 18.03 -4.98
N GLY A 61 3.18 17.48 -3.95
CA GLY A 61 2.81 17.62 -2.55
C GLY A 61 1.48 16.94 -2.19
N ILE A 62 0.94 16.08 -3.07
CA ILE A 62 -0.35 15.43 -2.90
C ILE A 62 -0.19 14.10 -2.18
N GLN A 63 -1.06 13.89 -1.20
CA GLN A 63 -1.31 12.60 -0.57
C GLN A 63 -2.78 12.21 -0.77
N SER A 64 -3.02 10.96 -1.15
CA SER A 64 -4.35 10.36 -1.25
C SER A 64 -4.37 9.01 -0.55
N SER A 65 -5.56 8.57 -0.14
CA SER A 65 -5.75 7.27 0.50
C SER A 65 -7.10 6.64 0.16
N THR A 66 -7.17 5.32 0.26
CA THR A 66 -8.39 4.52 0.09
C THR A 66 -8.27 3.23 0.89
N ILE A 67 -9.35 2.47 1.02
CA ILE A 67 -9.38 1.20 1.76
C ILE A 67 -9.75 0.06 0.79
N THR A 68 -9.16 -1.12 0.98
CA THR A 68 -9.53 -2.31 0.21
C THR A 68 -10.94 -2.79 0.52
N ASN A 69 -11.67 -3.21 -0.52
CA ASN A 69 -12.99 -3.83 -0.37
C ASN A 69 -12.88 -5.33 0.01
N GLU A 70 -14.03 -6.00 0.15
CA GLU A 70 -14.13 -7.40 0.62
C GLU A 70 -13.36 -8.41 -0.25
N VAL A 71 -13.09 -8.05 -1.52
CA VAL A 71 -12.30 -8.86 -2.45
C VAL A 71 -10.86 -8.34 -2.60
N GLY A 72 -10.39 -7.55 -1.63
CA GLY A 72 -9.04 -7.03 -1.54
C GLY A 72 -8.70 -5.96 -2.57
N GLN A 73 -9.65 -5.47 -3.35
CA GLN A 73 -9.42 -4.49 -4.42
C GLN A 73 -9.51 -3.07 -3.89
N TYR A 74 -8.73 -2.16 -4.48
CA TYR A 74 -8.76 -0.74 -4.13
C TYR A 74 -8.65 0.15 -5.38
N THR A 75 -9.09 1.41 -5.24
CA THR A 75 -8.90 2.44 -6.27
C THR A 75 -8.63 3.79 -5.63
N LEU A 76 -7.41 4.30 -5.82
CA LEU A 76 -7.09 5.69 -5.56
C LEU A 76 -7.55 6.50 -6.77
N SER A 77 -8.46 7.45 -6.55
CA SER A 77 -9.12 8.21 -7.63
C SER A 77 -8.65 9.66 -7.65
N ASN A 78 -8.84 10.33 -8.79
CA ASN A 78 -8.61 11.76 -8.98
C ASN A 78 -7.18 12.21 -8.61
N LEU A 79 -6.18 11.36 -8.84
CA LEU A 79 -4.79 11.70 -8.62
C LEU A 79 -4.32 12.68 -9.70
N ALA A 80 -3.57 13.70 -9.27
CA ALA A 80 -2.85 14.57 -10.18
C ALA A 80 -1.82 13.78 -10.97
N TYR A 81 -1.41 14.30 -12.10
CA TYR A 81 -0.38 13.66 -12.91
C TYR A 81 0.99 13.95 -12.31
N ALA A 82 1.71 12.89 -11.96
CA ALA A 82 3.07 12.93 -11.48
C ALA A 82 3.79 11.63 -11.82
N THR A 83 5.13 11.64 -11.72
CA THR A 83 5.97 10.47 -12.04
C THR A 83 6.48 9.72 -10.82
N ASP A 84 6.25 10.27 -9.64
CA ASP A 84 6.95 9.96 -8.40
C ASP A 84 6.02 9.43 -7.31
N TYR A 85 4.82 8.94 -7.65
CA TYR A 85 3.91 8.43 -6.64
C TYR A 85 4.53 7.22 -5.93
N ILE A 86 4.79 7.38 -4.63
CA ILE A 86 5.10 6.29 -3.72
C ILE A 86 3.79 5.75 -3.18
N VAL A 87 3.50 4.48 -3.48
CA VAL A 87 2.28 3.79 -3.04
C VAL A 87 2.65 2.75 -2.00
N TYR A 88 1.91 2.70 -0.90
CA TYR A 88 2.13 1.73 0.16
C TYR A 88 0.82 1.29 0.83
N ALA A 89 0.84 0.08 1.37
CA ALA A 89 -0.23 -0.52 2.15
C ALA A 89 0.12 -0.46 3.63
N ASP A 90 -0.88 -0.13 4.45
CA ASP A 90 -0.81 0.02 5.89
C ASP A 90 -1.99 -0.71 6.54
N SER A 91 -1.69 -1.57 7.50
CA SER A 91 -2.64 -2.42 8.20
C SER A 91 -2.17 -2.65 9.63
N THR A 92 -3.10 -2.89 10.55
CA THR A 92 -2.75 -3.18 11.95
C THR A 92 -2.00 -4.49 12.12
N ASP A 93 -2.28 -5.46 11.26
CA ASP A 93 -1.84 -6.85 11.44
C ASP A 93 -0.56 -7.18 10.65
N TYR A 94 -0.10 -6.23 9.83
CA TYR A 94 1.01 -6.41 8.91
C TYR A 94 1.93 -5.19 8.96
N PRO A 95 3.24 -5.36 8.74
CA PRO A 95 4.15 -4.24 8.49
C PRO A 95 3.69 -3.42 7.28
N ILE A 96 4.08 -2.15 7.26
CA ILE A 96 3.90 -1.31 6.08
C ILE A 96 4.65 -1.93 4.90
N GLN A 97 3.96 -2.10 3.78
CA GLN A 97 4.56 -2.60 2.54
C GLN A 97 4.52 -1.52 1.47
N TYR A 98 5.67 -1.19 0.90
CA TYR A 98 5.75 -0.32 -0.27
C TYR A 98 5.61 -1.12 -1.57
N TYR A 99 5.10 -0.45 -2.62
CA TYR A 99 4.81 -1.10 -3.89
C TYR A 99 6.04 -1.76 -4.51
N SER A 100 5.83 -2.90 -5.17
CA SER A 100 6.85 -3.76 -5.77
C SER A 100 7.71 -4.54 -4.76
N LEU A 101 7.11 -4.90 -3.62
CA LEU A 101 7.76 -5.67 -2.54
C LEU A 101 8.98 -4.94 -1.94
N SER A 102 8.85 -3.63 -1.76
CA SER A 102 9.88 -2.81 -1.11
C SER A 102 9.54 -2.60 0.36
N ASP A 103 10.52 -2.81 1.24
CA ASP A 103 10.34 -2.68 2.70
C ASP A 103 10.47 -1.24 3.18
N THR A 104 11.16 -0.40 2.40
CA THR A 104 11.41 1.00 2.73
C THR A 104 10.86 1.94 1.68
N ARG A 105 10.59 3.19 2.10
CA ARG A 105 10.24 4.28 1.19
C ARG A 105 11.34 4.57 0.17
N ALA A 106 12.60 4.42 0.56
CA ALA A 106 13.75 4.76 -0.29
C ALA A 106 13.88 3.76 -1.46
N ASP A 107 13.54 2.50 -1.23
CA ASP A 107 13.61 1.43 -2.22
C ASP A 107 12.29 1.23 -2.99
N ALA A 108 11.26 2.01 -2.64
CA ALA A 108 9.94 1.89 -3.24
C ALA A 108 9.95 2.27 -4.73
N LYS A 109 9.37 1.41 -5.55
CA LYS A 109 9.20 1.72 -6.98
C LYS A 109 8.13 2.79 -7.17
N ALA A 110 8.52 3.93 -7.72
CA ALA A 110 7.58 4.99 -8.07
C ALA A 110 6.57 4.56 -9.15
N VAL A 111 5.33 5.03 -9.01
CA VAL A 111 4.25 4.85 -9.98
C VAL A 111 4.10 6.11 -10.82
N ASN A 112 4.18 5.95 -12.14
CA ASN A 112 4.12 7.06 -13.09
C ASN A 112 2.71 7.20 -13.69
N LEU A 113 2.06 8.32 -13.40
CA LEU A 113 0.73 8.67 -13.90
C LEU A 113 0.72 9.63 -15.09
N ASN A 114 1.87 10.03 -15.65
CA ASN A 114 1.93 10.91 -16.83
C ASN A 114 1.22 10.34 -18.06
N TYR A 115 0.98 9.04 -18.08
CA TYR A 115 0.29 8.30 -19.13
C TYR A 115 -1.11 7.82 -18.68
N GLY A 116 -1.70 8.49 -17.68
CA GLY A 116 -3.04 8.19 -17.19
C GLY A 116 -3.08 7.12 -16.10
N THR A 117 -4.21 6.42 -16.01
CA THR A 117 -4.48 5.41 -14.98
C THR A 117 -3.52 4.23 -15.07
N VAL A 118 -2.97 3.84 -13.92
CA VAL A 118 -2.14 2.63 -13.78
C VAL A 118 -2.90 1.58 -13.00
N ASN A 119 -2.95 0.38 -13.57
CA ASN A 119 -3.58 -0.80 -12.96
C ASN A 119 -2.50 -1.78 -12.49
N ASN A 120 -2.92 -2.82 -11.76
CA ASN A 120 -2.06 -3.90 -11.25
C ASN A 120 -0.97 -3.43 -10.28
N ILE A 121 -1.22 -2.35 -9.54
CA ILE A 121 -0.40 -1.95 -8.39
C ILE A 121 -0.79 -2.85 -7.21
N ASN A 122 -0.31 -4.08 -7.22
CA ASN A 122 -0.73 -5.10 -6.25
C ASN A 122 0.25 -5.18 -5.08
N PHE A 123 -0.27 -5.57 -3.92
CA PHE A 123 0.51 -5.84 -2.71
C PHE A 123 0.30 -7.27 -2.25
N ILE A 124 1.37 -7.86 -1.75
CA ILE A 124 1.34 -9.10 -0.97
C ILE A 124 1.86 -8.71 0.41
N LEU A 125 1.03 -8.84 1.45
CA LEU A 125 1.42 -8.55 2.82
C LEU A 125 1.90 -9.84 3.50
N ASP A 126 3.03 -9.72 4.16
CA ASP A 126 3.62 -10.76 4.99
C ASP A 126 3.70 -10.25 6.43
N LYS A 127 3.32 -11.10 7.39
CA LYS A 127 3.52 -10.78 8.81
C LYS A 127 4.99 -10.87 9.21
N GLY A 128 5.81 -11.57 8.43
CA GLY A 128 7.21 -11.85 8.78
C GLY A 128 7.31 -12.72 10.03
N ALA A 129 8.39 -12.55 10.80
CA ALA A 129 8.50 -13.20 12.10
C ALA A 129 7.53 -12.56 13.10
N VAL A 130 6.89 -13.40 13.91
CA VAL A 130 5.82 -13.02 14.84
C VAL A 130 6.13 -13.55 16.23
N ILE A 131 5.99 -12.70 17.25
CA ILE A 131 5.89 -13.13 18.66
C ILE A 131 4.44 -13.01 19.09
N HIS A 132 3.89 -14.09 19.64
CA HIS A 132 2.53 -14.10 20.16
C HIS A 132 2.47 -14.66 21.58
N GLY A 133 1.47 -14.26 22.35
CA GLY A 133 1.34 -14.72 23.73
C GLY A 133 0.04 -14.31 24.40
N ASN A 134 -0.06 -14.67 25.67
CA ASN A 134 -1.20 -14.33 26.52
C ASN A 134 -0.68 -13.69 27.81
N VAL A 135 -1.28 -12.59 28.22
CA VAL A 135 -1.08 -11.98 29.53
C VAL A 135 -2.20 -12.45 30.46
N ARG A 136 -1.83 -13.02 31.61
CA ARG A 136 -2.75 -13.60 32.61
C ARG A 136 -2.51 -12.99 33.99
N ILE A 137 -3.52 -13.04 34.86
CA ILE A 137 -3.48 -12.52 36.23
C ILE A 137 -3.53 -13.70 37.21
N ASN A 138 -2.53 -13.84 38.08
CA ASN A 138 -2.46 -14.79 39.22
C ASN A 138 -2.52 -16.29 38.91
N ASP A 139 -3.04 -16.71 37.77
CA ASP A 139 -3.16 -18.11 37.35
C ASP A 139 -3.10 -18.25 35.81
N SER A 140 -3.15 -19.47 35.29
CA SER A 140 -3.06 -19.74 33.84
C SER A 140 -4.35 -19.51 33.06
N THR A 141 -5.45 -19.14 33.73
CA THR A 141 -6.80 -19.07 33.17
C THR A 141 -7.37 -17.66 33.16
N THR A 142 -7.04 -16.83 34.15
CA THR A 142 -7.57 -15.48 34.31
C THR A 142 -6.89 -14.54 33.33
N SER A 143 -7.62 -14.07 32.32
CA SER A 143 -7.17 -13.07 31.34
C SER A 143 -6.81 -11.74 32.01
N ALA A 144 -5.73 -11.09 31.55
CA ALA A 144 -5.43 -9.72 31.95
C ALA A 144 -6.28 -8.65 31.24
N GLY A 145 -7.10 -9.06 30.26
CA GLY A 145 -8.01 -8.18 29.53
C GLY A 145 -7.31 -7.29 28.49
N GLN A 146 -8.09 -6.38 27.91
CA GLN A 146 -7.67 -5.51 26.80
C GLN A 146 -6.82 -4.33 27.26
N GLY A 147 -5.88 -3.94 26.41
CA GLY A 147 -5.16 -2.67 26.53
C GLY A 147 -3.91 -2.72 27.40
N ILE A 148 -3.48 -3.90 27.83
CA ILE A 148 -2.19 -4.06 28.50
C ILE A 148 -1.08 -3.94 27.46
N MET A 149 -0.18 -2.98 27.64
CA MET A 149 0.91 -2.73 26.72
C MET A 149 2.02 -3.77 26.92
N VAL A 150 2.29 -4.56 25.89
CA VAL A 150 3.40 -5.51 25.83
C VAL A 150 4.50 -4.90 24.97
N ASN A 151 5.67 -4.71 25.56
CA ASN A 151 6.85 -4.17 24.88
C ASN A 151 7.85 -5.29 24.60
N ILE A 152 8.46 -5.25 23.42
CA ILE A 152 9.66 -6.02 23.09
C ILE A 152 10.73 -5.07 22.58
N SER A 153 11.99 -5.44 22.79
CA SER A 153 13.15 -4.69 22.34
C SER A 153 14.27 -5.65 21.98
N SER A 154 14.93 -5.43 20.85
CA SER A 154 16.19 -6.08 20.48
C SER A 154 17.31 -5.06 20.65
N ASN A 155 18.31 -5.37 21.49
CA ASN A 155 19.46 -4.50 21.64
C ASN A 155 20.42 -4.64 20.45
N SER A 156 20.51 -5.84 19.86
CA SER A 156 21.39 -6.09 18.72
C SER A 156 20.99 -5.32 17.46
N LEU A 157 19.68 -5.07 17.29
CA LEU A 157 19.15 -4.31 16.16
C LEU A 157 18.74 -2.87 16.52
N ASP A 158 18.83 -2.47 17.80
CA ASP A 158 18.34 -1.18 18.31
C ASP A 158 16.88 -0.89 17.88
N THR A 159 16.02 -1.91 18.02
CA THR A 159 14.60 -1.84 17.65
C THR A 159 13.70 -2.21 18.82
N GLY A 160 12.46 -1.73 18.78
CA GLY A 160 11.45 -2.10 19.77
C GLY A 160 10.04 -1.89 19.26
N HIS A 161 9.13 -2.73 19.73
CA HIS A 161 7.72 -2.70 19.39
C HIS A 161 6.87 -2.74 20.65
N THR A 162 5.70 -2.08 20.60
CA THR A 162 4.72 -2.14 21.69
C THR A 162 3.35 -2.40 21.10
N VAL A 163 2.65 -3.40 21.62
CA VAL A 163 1.28 -3.72 21.22
C VAL A 163 0.38 -3.87 22.45
N PRO A 164 -0.89 -3.46 22.37
CA PRO A 164 -1.86 -3.75 23.42
C PRO A 164 -2.36 -5.20 23.33
N THR A 165 -2.75 -5.78 24.46
CA THR A 165 -3.54 -7.01 24.49
C THR A 165 -4.97 -6.80 24.01
N ASP A 166 -5.59 -7.85 23.48
CA ASP A 166 -7.01 -7.93 23.17
C ASP A 166 -7.89 -8.21 24.41
N ALA A 167 -9.21 -8.33 24.24
CA ALA A 167 -10.15 -8.61 25.34
C ALA A 167 -9.87 -9.93 26.10
N ASN A 168 -9.14 -10.86 25.48
CA ASN A 168 -8.76 -12.14 26.07
C ASN A 168 -7.32 -12.14 26.64
N GLY A 169 -6.67 -10.97 26.67
CA GLY A 169 -5.29 -10.84 27.12
C GLY A 169 -4.27 -11.33 26.09
N VAL A 170 -4.68 -11.61 24.85
CA VAL A 170 -3.81 -12.11 23.78
C VAL A 170 -3.08 -10.92 23.16
N PHE A 171 -1.80 -11.09 22.83
CA PHE A 171 -1.04 -10.13 22.05
C PHE A 171 -0.32 -10.81 20.89
N GLU A 172 -0.10 -10.07 19.82
CA GLU A 172 0.70 -10.46 18.66
C GLU A 172 1.55 -9.28 18.21
N ILE A 173 2.84 -9.52 17.98
CA ILE A 173 3.79 -8.55 17.46
C ILE A 173 4.36 -9.14 16.17
N ALA A 174 4.01 -8.53 15.05
CA ALA A 174 4.46 -8.91 13.71
C ALA A 174 5.56 -7.96 13.20
N GLY A 175 6.17 -8.31 12.07
CA GLY A 175 7.17 -7.47 11.41
C GLY A 175 8.55 -7.53 12.01
N LEU A 176 8.86 -8.59 12.74
CA LEU A 176 10.15 -8.73 13.39
C LEU A 176 11.21 -9.17 12.38
N ASP A 177 12.40 -8.61 12.52
CA ASP A 177 13.57 -9.07 11.77
C ASP A 177 13.94 -10.48 12.25
N ALA A 178 13.84 -11.46 11.36
CA ALA A 178 14.16 -12.85 11.66
C ALA A 178 15.65 -13.07 11.96
N ALA A 179 16.52 -12.10 11.68
CA ALA A 179 17.93 -12.13 12.05
C ALA A 179 18.18 -11.68 13.50
N ALA A 180 17.18 -11.14 14.19
CA ALA A 180 17.29 -10.79 15.61
C ALA A 180 17.61 -12.04 16.44
N SER A 181 18.65 -11.95 17.28
CA SER A 181 19.08 -13.05 18.16
C SER A 181 18.65 -12.86 19.62
N ASP A 182 18.07 -11.71 19.95
CA ASP A 182 17.70 -11.26 21.30
C ASP A 182 16.35 -10.55 21.32
#